data_AF-A0A6B2Z3G4-F1
#
_entry.id   AF-A0A6B2Z3G4-F1
#
_cell.length_a   1.000
_cell.length_b   1.000
_cell.length_c   1.000
_cell.angle_alpha   90.00
_cell.angle_beta   90.00
_cell.angle_gamma   90.00
#
_symmetry.space_group_name_H-M   'P 1'
#
loop_
_entity.id
_entity.type
_entity.pdbx_description
1 polymer ?
#
loop_
_entity_poly.entity_id
_entity_poly.type
_entity_poly.pdbx_seq_one_letter_code
_entity_poly.pdbx_strand_id
1 'polypeptide(L)'
;MTSELGGYEDVVRYVLDGEFREFRPSERWLSGIGWSVVPVPAGSGTDDSLVRRIAAGCRAVGADAVLVAGPEIGSGIRTHLLASADPGLLGQRPPLLLAAPGLGGAVLFPRPGYALVAGTSAFLAGAVPEGVDQGRARFARYVRAVARQWPGTKVPGLELSRLESAARSYPPVHVAWKRPEDVPEGTSTDRQLALMRAFVTGQCTGAEFAIGWLDARRSSQRRGERVRGPLEALLDRVFSLVEGYSVDPRFKEADDLSDEELKDVLVGLLETGGRE
;
A
#
# COMPACT_ATOMS: atom_id res chain seq x y z
N MET A 1 -12.12 17.03 -32.85
CA MET A 1 -12.21 16.13 -31.67
C MET A 1 -10.87 15.40 -31.52
N THR A 2 -9.78 16.16 -31.35
CA THR A 2 -8.40 15.71 -31.63
C THR A 2 -7.36 16.36 -30.69
N SER A 3 -7.73 16.76 -29.46
CA SER A 3 -6.80 17.50 -28.58
C SER A 3 -6.50 16.86 -27.21
N GLU A 4 -7.01 15.66 -26.90
CA GLU A 4 -6.67 15.00 -25.62
C GLU A 4 -5.45 14.07 -25.71
N LEU A 5 -5.06 13.63 -26.91
CA LEU A 5 -3.92 12.71 -27.10
C LEU A 5 -2.55 13.36 -26.96
N GLY A 6 -2.43 14.68 -27.23
CA GLY A 6 -1.16 15.40 -27.17
C GLY A 6 -0.57 15.53 -25.76
N GLY A 7 -1.42 15.53 -24.72
CA GLY A 7 -0.96 15.55 -23.33
C GLY A 7 -0.37 14.22 -22.85
N TYR A 8 -0.83 13.09 -23.42
CA TYR A 8 -0.34 11.76 -23.05
C TYR A 8 1.02 11.45 -23.68
N GLU A 9 1.33 11.96 -24.87
CA GLU A 9 2.62 11.75 -25.54
C GLU A 9 3.78 12.39 -24.78
N ASP A 10 3.61 13.61 -24.25
CA ASP A 10 4.63 14.28 -23.43
C ASP A 10 4.87 13.58 -22.09
N VAL A 11 3.82 12.96 -21.55
CA VAL A 11 3.88 12.19 -20.31
C VAL A 11 4.54 10.84 -20.52
N VAL A 12 4.26 10.16 -21.64
CA VAL A 12 5.00 8.96 -22.03
C VAL A 12 6.47 9.30 -22.24
N ARG A 13 6.79 10.45 -22.85
CA ARG A 13 8.16 10.96 -22.95
C ARG A 13 8.80 11.30 -21.61
N TYR A 14 8.00 11.71 -20.62
CA TYR A 14 8.48 12.03 -19.28
C TYR A 14 8.72 10.76 -18.45
N VAL A 15 7.89 9.72 -18.63
CA VAL A 15 7.98 8.44 -17.91
C VAL A 15 8.98 7.46 -18.57
N LEU A 16 9.18 7.57 -19.89
CA LEU A 16 10.15 6.79 -20.66
C LEU A 16 11.37 7.66 -21.00
N ASP A 17 12.56 7.31 -20.52
CA ASP A 17 13.81 7.99 -20.91
C ASP A 17 14.18 7.54 -22.34
N GLY A 18 13.62 8.19 -23.37
CA GLY A 18 14.06 8.00 -24.75
C GLY A 18 13.03 8.33 -25.83
N GLU A 19 13.50 8.57 -27.05
CA GLU A 19 12.64 8.49 -28.24
C GLU A 19 11.90 7.14 -28.23
N PHE A 20 10.65 7.12 -28.68
CA PHE A 20 9.68 6.00 -28.71
C PHE A 20 10.20 4.64 -29.26
N ARG A 21 11.47 4.55 -29.66
CA ARG A 21 12.16 3.37 -30.17
C ARG A 21 12.72 2.45 -29.09
N GLU A 22 12.99 2.91 -27.87
CA GLU A 22 13.42 2.05 -26.75
C GLU A 22 12.57 2.30 -25.49
N PHE A 23 11.82 1.28 -25.05
CA PHE A 23 11.13 1.33 -23.76
C PHE A 23 12.14 1.23 -22.61
N ARG A 24 12.60 2.39 -22.12
CA ARG A 24 13.40 2.53 -20.90
C ARG A 24 12.58 3.28 -19.86
N PRO A 25 11.79 2.59 -19.02
CA PRO A 25 11.13 3.30 -17.94
C PRO A 25 12.22 3.88 -17.04
N SER A 26 12.26 5.20 -16.92
CA SER A 26 13.26 5.85 -16.08
C SER A 26 12.81 5.75 -14.62
N GLU A 27 13.73 5.89 -13.68
CA GLU A 27 13.35 6.20 -12.29
C GLU A 27 13.28 7.73 -12.08
N ARG A 28 13.54 8.54 -13.13
CA ARG A 28 13.53 10.00 -13.06
C ARG A 28 12.13 10.58 -12.94
N TRP A 29 11.14 9.99 -13.61
CA TRP A 29 9.75 10.43 -13.43
C TRP A 29 9.26 10.24 -11.99
N LEU A 30 9.82 9.27 -11.25
CA LEU A 30 9.57 9.06 -9.81
C LEU A 30 10.17 10.17 -8.91
N SER A 31 11.13 10.94 -9.41
CA SER A 31 11.87 11.94 -8.62
C SER A 31 11.55 13.40 -8.97
N GLY A 32 10.90 13.66 -10.11
CA GLY A 32 10.60 15.03 -10.55
C GLY A 32 9.27 15.62 -10.07
N ILE A 33 8.45 14.81 -9.39
CA ILE A 33 7.14 15.19 -8.86
C ILE A 33 7.18 14.76 -7.39
N GLY A 34 6.66 15.54 -6.44
CA GLY A 34 6.73 15.28 -4.98
C GLY A 34 5.98 14.03 -4.49
N TRP A 35 6.02 12.95 -5.27
CA TRP A 35 5.43 11.66 -5.01
C TRP A 35 6.25 10.88 -4.02
N SER A 36 5.53 10.04 -3.28
CA SER A 36 6.16 8.99 -2.50
C SER A 36 6.29 7.74 -3.36
N VAL A 37 7.41 7.05 -3.22
CA VAL A 37 7.67 5.76 -3.87
C VAL A 37 7.69 4.65 -2.82
N VAL A 38 7.04 3.54 -3.13
CA VAL A 38 6.96 2.34 -2.31
C VAL A 38 7.35 1.14 -3.17
N PRO A 39 8.52 0.54 -2.95
CA PRO A 39 8.84 -0.73 -3.57
C PRO A 39 7.96 -1.84 -2.98
N VAL A 40 7.46 -2.74 -3.83
CA VAL A 40 6.67 -3.91 -3.43
C VAL A 40 7.25 -5.18 -4.06
N PRO A 41 7.17 -6.34 -3.39
CA PRO A 41 7.56 -7.61 -4.00
C PRO A 41 6.73 -7.89 -5.24
N ALA A 42 7.36 -8.39 -6.29
CA ALA A 42 6.69 -8.80 -7.52
C ALA A 42 7.34 -10.06 -8.10
N GLY A 43 6.55 -10.89 -8.77
CA GLY A 43 7.03 -12.11 -9.42
C GLY A 43 7.78 -11.85 -10.73
N SER A 44 7.68 -12.80 -11.66
CA SER A 44 8.18 -12.67 -13.04
C SER A 44 7.20 -11.96 -13.99
N GLY A 45 5.95 -11.81 -13.56
CA GLY A 45 4.89 -11.11 -14.26
C GLY A 45 3.93 -10.46 -13.26
N THR A 46 3.01 -9.64 -13.76
CA THR A 46 1.94 -9.05 -12.97
C THR A 46 1.05 -10.16 -12.38
N ASP A 47 0.85 -10.11 -11.07
CA ASP A 47 -0.02 -11.02 -10.32
C ASP A 47 -1.25 -10.28 -9.78
N ASP A 48 -2.16 -11.02 -9.13
CA ASP A 48 -3.37 -10.43 -8.54
C ASP A 48 -3.04 -9.35 -7.50
N SER A 49 -1.90 -9.43 -6.82
CA SER A 49 -1.49 -8.43 -5.84
C SER A 49 -1.18 -7.11 -6.55
N LEU A 50 -0.35 -7.15 -7.60
CA LEU A 50 0.04 -5.96 -8.35
C LEU A 50 -1.13 -5.35 -9.11
N VAL A 51 -1.99 -6.19 -9.71
CA VAL A 51 -3.23 -5.76 -10.38
C VAL A 51 -4.19 -5.09 -9.40
N ARG A 52 -4.39 -5.67 -8.21
CA ARG A 52 -5.23 -5.05 -7.17
C ARG A 52 -4.69 -3.70 -6.72
N ARG A 53 -3.37 -3.56 -6.56
CA ARG A 53 -2.74 -2.30 -6.16
C ARG A 53 -2.96 -1.18 -7.18
N ILE A 54 -2.70 -1.43 -8.47
CA ILE A 54 -2.93 -0.40 -9.50
C ILE A 54 -4.41 -0.06 -9.62
N ALA A 55 -5.31 -1.05 -9.58
CA ALA A 55 -6.74 -0.83 -9.68
C ALA A 55 -7.28 -0.02 -8.48
N ALA A 56 -6.85 -0.36 -7.26
CA ALA A 56 -7.23 0.37 -6.06
C ALA A 56 -6.70 1.82 -6.06
N GLY A 57 -5.45 2.01 -6.50
CA GLY A 57 -4.87 3.35 -6.66
C GLY A 57 -5.62 4.20 -7.68
N CYS A 58 -5.96 3.64 -8.84
CA CYS A 58 -6.74 4.33 -9.87
C CYS A 58 -8.12 4.73 -9.36
N ARG A 59 -8.86 3.81 -8.72
CA ARG A 59 -10.17 4.13 -8.12
C ARG A 59 -10.07 5.22 -7.06
N ALA A 60 -9.02 5.21 -6.24
CA ALA A 60 -8.80 6.24 -5.21
C ALA A 60 -8.56 7.65 -5.78
N VAL A 61 -8.11 7.76 -7.04
CA VAL A 61 -7.98 9.04 -7.76
C VAL A 61 -9.11 9.30 -8.76
N GLY A 62 -10.20 8.52 -8.70
CA GLY A 62 -11.36 8.68 -9.58
C GLY A 62 -11.13 8.18 -11.01
N ALA A 63 -10.08 7.40 -11.26
CA ALA A 63 -9.83 6.77 -12.55
C ALA A 63 -10.52 5.39 -12.65
N ASP A 64 -11.19 5.16 -13.78
CA ASP A 64 -11.89 3.93 -14.15
C ASP A 64 -11.09 3.07 -15.14
N ALA A 65 -9.91 3.52 -15.54
CA ALA A 65 -9.02 2.84 -16.47
C ALA A 65 -7.56 2.86 -15.99
N VAL A 66 -6.76 1.98 -16.59
CA VAL A 66 -5.30 1.90 -16.42
C VAL A 66 -4.66 2.06 -17.79
N LEU A 67 -3.69 2.95 -17.88
CA LEU A 67 -2.79 3.06 -19.03
C LEU A 67 -1.65 2.07 -18.88
N VAL A 68 -1.38 1.31 -19.93
CA VAL A 68 -0.37 0.26 -19.95
C VAL A 68 0.64 0.56 -21.06
N ALA A 69 1.91 0.62 -20.69
CA ALA A 69 3.02 0.78 -21.63
C ALA A 69 4.10 -0.26 -21.35
N GLY A 70 4.64 -0.88 -22.40
CA GLY A 70 5.65 -1.93 -22.30
C GLY A 70 6.11 -2.41 -23.68
N PRO A 71 7.20 -3.18 -23.76
CA PRO A 71 7.83 -3.57 -25.02
C PRO A 71 6.91 -4.44 -25.90
N GLU A 72 6.07 -5.29 -25.31
CA GLU A 72 5.07 -6.11 -26.01
C GLU A 72 3.94 -5.28 -26.65
N ILE A 73 3.81 -4.02 -26.24
CA ILE A 73 2.83 -3.05 -26.78
C ILE A 73 3.47 -2.21 -27.89
N GLY A 74 4.80 -2.25 -28.04
CA GLY A 74 5.56 -1.40 -28.95
C GLY A 74 5.62 0.04 -28.44
N SER A 75 5.55 1.01 -29.36
CA SER A 75 5.51 2.45 -29.05
C SER A 75 4.13 2.95 -28.58
N GLY A 76 3.15 2.07 -28.40
CA GLY A 76 1.78 2.44 -28.03
C GLY A 76 1.49 2.43 -26.52
N ILE A 77 0.40 3.12 -26.15
CA ILE A 77 -0.25 2.96 -24.84
C ILE A 77 -1.53 2.15 -25.06
N ARG A 78 -1.78 1.15 -24.22
CA ARG A 78 -3.09 0.46 -24.15
C ARG A 78 -3.87 0.96 -22.96
N THR A 79 -5.16 1.22 -23.16
CA THR A 79 -6.08 1.57 -22.08
C THR A 79 -6.89 0.34 -21.70
N HIS A 80 -6.87 -0.02 -20.43
CA HIS A 80 -7.61 -1.15 -19.87
C HIS A 80 -8.66 -0.65 -18.89
N LEU A 81 -9.93 -0.96 -19.13
CA LEU A 81 -11.04 -0.56 -18.25
C LEU A 81 -11.07 -1.44 -16.99
N LEU A 82 -11.14 -0.80 -15.82
CA LEU A 82 -11.15 -1.47 -14.50
C LEU A 82 -12.50 -2.10 -14.14
N ALA A 83 -13.55 -1.80 -14.89
CA ALA A 83 -14.86 -2.43 -14.76
C ALA A 83 -14.92 -3.82 -15.40
N SER A 84 -13.90 -4.23 -16.17
CA SER A 84 -13.83 -5.56 -16.79
C SER A 84 -13.53 -6.64 -15.74
N ALA A 85 -14.22 -7.78 -15.83
CA ALA A 85 -13.96 -8.95 -14.99
C ALA A 85 -12.53 -9.50 -15.15
N ASP A 86 -11.96 -9.35 -16.35
CA ASP A 86 -10.54 -9.53 -16.61
C ASP A 86 -10.02 -8.26 -17.30
N PRO A 87 -9.30 -7.39 -16.59
CA PRO A 87 -8.73 -6.20 -17.20
C PRO A 87 -7.56 -6.56 -18.12
N GLY A 88 -7.18 -7.83 -18.33
CA GLY A 88 -6.09 -8.23 -19.21
C GLY A 88 -4.71 -7.81 -18.69
N LEU A 89 -4.63 -7.56 -17.39
CA LEU A 89 -3.41 -7.08 -16.72
C LEU A 89 -2.58 -8.21 -16.11
N LEU A 90 -3.11 -9.44 -15.99
CA LEU A 90 -2.39 -10.57 -15.39
C LEU A 90 -1.34 -11.17 -16.34
N GLY A 91 -0.21 -11.61 -15.77
CA GLY A 91 0.85 -12.30 -16.50
C GLY A 91 1.72 -11.43 -17.41
N GLN A 92 1.50 -10.10 -17.44
CA GLN A 92 2.32 -9.17 -18.20
C GLN A 92 3.73 -9.10 -17.62
N ARG A 93 4.74 -9.22 -18.49
CA ARG A 93 6.14 -9.30 -18.09
C ARG A 93 6.79 -7.91 -18.02
N PRO A 94 7.73 -7.69 -17.09
CA PRO A 94 8.54 -6.49 -17.07
C PRO A 94 9.51 -6.45 -18.28
N PRO A 95 9.97 -5.27 -18.71
CA PRO A 95 9.69 -3.96 -18.13
C PRO A 95 8.28 -3.47 -18.51
N LEU A 96 7.51 -2.96 -17.54
CA LEU A 96 6.11 -2.58 -17.71
C LEU A 96 5.79 -1.34 -16.86
N LEU A 97 5.00 -0.43 -17.41
CA LEU A 97 4.43 0.71 -16.70
C LEU A 97 2.90 0.62 -16.72
N LEU A 98 2.29 0.73 -15.54
CA LEU A 98 0.85 0.82 -15.35
C LEU A 98 0.54 2.17 -14.70
N ALA A 99 -0.19 3.07 -15.36
CA ALA A 99 -0.45 4.42 -14.87
C ALA A 99 -1.93 4.76 -14.79
N ALA A 100 -2.32 5.59 -13.83
CA ALA A 100 -3.64 6.21 -13.84
C ALA A 100 -3.70 7.26 -14.98
N PRO A 101 -4.80 7.35 -15.76
CA PRO A 101 -4.97 8.32 -16.84
C PRO A 101 -4.75 9.79 -16.43
N GLY A 102 -5.11 10.18 -15.20
CA GLY A 102 -4.85 11.52 -14.65
C GLY A 102 -3.45 11.69 -14.04
N LEU A 103 -2.58 10.68 -14.14
CA LEU A 103 -1.20 10.68 -13.62
C LEU A 103 -1.09 10.95 -12.13
N GLY A 104 -2.16 10.70 -11.37
CA GLY A 104 -2.14 10.76 -9.92
C GLY A 104 -1.25 9.68 -9.27
N GLY A 105 -0.82 8.69 -10.06
CA GLY A 105 0.15 7.66 -9.68
C GLY A 105 0.30 6.57 -10.73
N ALA A 106 1.28 5.71 -10.52
CA ALA A 106 1.63 4.61 -11.41
C ALA A 106 2.41 3.51 -10.67
N VAL A 107 2.49 2.35 -11.32
CA VAL A 107 3.28 1.20 -10.94
C VAL A 107 4.28 0.95 -12.06
N LEU A 108 5.56 1.14 -11.74
CA LEU A 108 6.66 0.73 -12.60
C LEU A 108 7.11 -0.67 -12.19
N PHE A 109 7.04 -1.62 -13.10
CA PHE A 109 7.55 -2.97 -12.95
C PHE A 109 8.79 -3.14 -13.83
N PRO A 110 9.98 -2.79 -13.34
CA PRO A 110 11.16 -2.66 -14.20
C PRO A 110 11.81 -4.01 -14.54
N ARG A 111 11.69 -4.99 -13.64
CA ARG A 111 12.29 -6.34 -13.76
C ARG A 111 11.65 -7.29 -12.75
N PRO A 112 11.84 -8.61 -12.88
CA PRO A 112 11.34 -9.55 -11.90
C PRO A 112 11.88 -9.29 -10.48
N GLY A 113 11.07 -9.59 -9.47
CA GLY A 113 11.42 -9.48 -8.05
C GLY A 113 10.82 -8.27 -7.33
N TYR A 114 10.61 -7.15 -8.03
CA TYR A 114 9.96 -5.99 -7.42
C TYR A 114 9.28 -5.06 -8.44
N ALA A 115 8.28 -4.32 -7.96
CA ALA A 115 7.71 -3.17 -8.64
C ALA A 115 7.81 -1.93 -7.75
N LEU A 116 7.73 -0.74 -8.34
CA LEU A 116 7.73 0.55 -7.68
C LEU A 116 6.34 1.16 -7.83
N VAL A 117 5.62 1.30 -6.72
CA VAL A 117 4.34 2.00 -6.67
C VAL A 117 4.64 3.45 -6.29
N ALA A 118 4.19 4.39 -7.12
CA ALA A 118 4.45 5.81 -6.89
C ALA A 118 3.23 6.66 -7.20
N GLY A 119 3.08 7.77 -6.49
CA GLY A 119 2.02 8.71 -6.77
C GLY A 119 1.76 9.70 -5.65
N THR A 120 0.62 10.37 -5.80
CA THR A 120 0.03 11.25 -4.79
C THR A 120 -0.41 10.48 -3.55
N SER A 121 -0.63 11.19 -2.44
CA SER A 121 -1.17 10.59 -1.21
C SER A 121 -2.52 9.89 -1.43
N ALA A 122 -3.36 10.42 -2.33
CA ALA A 122 -4.66 9.82 -2.67
C ALA A 122 -4.49 8.47 -3.39
N PHE A 123 -3.63 8.43 -4.42
CA PHE A 123 -3.33 7.19 -5.12
C PHE A 123 -2.72 6.14 -4.20
N LEU A 124 -1.74 6.53 -3.38
CA LEU A 124 -1.05 5.61 -2.48
C LEU A 124 -1.92 5.10 -1.35
N ALA A 125 -2.91 5.88 -0.88
CA ALA A 125 -3.89 5.40 0.09
C ALA A 125 -4.72 4.21 -0.45
N GLY A 126 -4.96 4.15 -1.76
CA GLY A 126 -5.58 2.99 -2.41
C GLY A 126 -4.58 1.88 -2.76
N ALA A 127 -3.44 2.23 -3.39
CA ALA A 127 -2.48 1.25 -3.91
C ALA A 127 -1.57 0.61 -2.85
N VAL A 128 -1.39 1.28 -1.71
CA VAL A 128 -0.55 0.85 -0.60
C VAL A 128 -1.36 0.98 0.69
N PRO A 129 -2.36 0.09 0.90
CA PRO A 129 -3.24 0.17 2.06
C PRO A 129 -2.49 0.04 3.39
N GLU A 130 -1.30 -0.56 3.40
CA GLU A 130 -0.45 -0.60 4.58
C GLU A 130 0.21 0.75 4.93
N GLY A 131 0.17 1.73 4.01
CA GLY A 131 0.88 3.01 4.12
C GLY A 131 2.30 2.97 3.55
N VAL A 132 2.79 4.14 3.10
CA VAL A 132 4.08 4.28 2.39
C VAL A 132 5.24 3.68 3.18
N ASP A 133 5.31 4.05 4.44
CA ASP A 133 6.47 3.79 5.28
C ASP A 133 6.52 2.33 5.75
N GLN A 134 5.35 1.76 6.04
CA GLN A 134 5.20 0.34 6.31
C GLN A 134 5.45 -0.52 5.06
N GLY A 135 5.00 -0.07 3.88
CA GLY A 135 5.30 -0.72 2.60
C GLY A 135 6.82 -0.81 2.34
N ARG A 136 7.55 0.29 2.51
CA ARG A 136 9.03 0.33 2.44
C ARG A 136 9.68 -0.63 3.42
N ALA A 137 9.18 -0.69 4.65
CA ALA A 137 9.71 -1.58 5.67
C ALA A 137 9.45 -3.06 5.36
N ARG A 138 8.26 -3.38 4.86
CA ARG A 138 7.89 -4.72 4.40
C ARG A 138 8.78 -5.15 3.24
N PHE A 139 9.05 -4.27 2.30
CA PHE A 139 9.99 -4.53 1.22
C PHE A 139 11.41 -4.79 1.73
N ALA A 140 11.94 -3.96 2.64
CA ALA A 140 13.25 -4.21 3.24
C ALA A 140 13.33 -5.56 3.98
N ARG A 141 12.24 -5.98 4.64
CA ARG A 141 12.12 -7.33 5.24
C ARG A 141 12.13 -8.43 4.18
N TYR A 142 11.38 -8.25 3.09
CA TYR A 142 11.38 -9.16 1.94
C TYR A 142 12.78 -9.34 1.35
N VAL A 143 13.50 -8.25 1.08
CA VAL A 143 14.87 -8.32 0.55
C VAL A 143 15.79 -9.12 1.47
N ARG A 144 15.72 -8.89 2.79
CA ARG A 144 16.48 -9.67 3.78
C ARG A 144 16.07 -11.14 3.81
N ALA A 145 14.79 -11.46 3.62
CA ALA A 145 14.31 -12.83 3.57
C ALA A 145 14.86 -13.55 2.34
N VAL A 146 14.77 -12.91 1.16
CA VAL A 146 15.34 -13.41 -0.10
C VAL A 146 16.85 -13.63 0.02
N ALA A 147 17.60 -12.65 0.56
CA ALA A 147 19.04 -12.75 0.76
C ALA A 147 19.44 -13.94 1.67
N ARG A 148 18.66 -14.21 2.73
CA ARG A 148 18.88 -15.34 3.63
C ARG A 148 18.52 -16.68 3.00
N GLN A 149 17.44 -16.72 2.22
CA GLN A 149 16.94 -17.95 1.62
C GLN A 149 17.81 -18.40 0.45
N TRP A 150 18.37 -17.46 -0.32
CA TRP A 150 19.19 -17.74 -1.51
C TRP A 150 20.55 -17.04 -1.43
N PRO A 151 21.45 -17.46 -0.53
CA PRO A 151 22.78 -16.88 -0.42
C PRO A 151 23.60 -17.21 -1.68
N GLY A 152 23.94 -16.19 -2.48
CA GLY A 152 24.87 -16.32 -3.61
C GLY A 152 24.29 -16.91 -4.91
N THR A 153 22.99 -17.23 -4.96
CA THR A 153 22.38 -17.89 -6.12
C THR A 153 21.86 -16.89 -7.15
N LYS A 154 22.20 -17.11 -8.43
CA LYS A 154 21.52 -16.48 -9.58
C LYS A 154 20.17 -17.16 -9.81
N VAL A 155 19.13 -16.71 -9.12
CA VAL A 155 17.76 -17.07 -9.56
C VAL A 155 17.52 -16.34 -10.89
N PRO A 156 17.20 -17.05 -11.99
CA PRO A 156 17.01 -16.41 -13.29
C PRO A 156 16.00 -15.26 -13.21
N GLY A 157 16.42 -14.07 -13.60
CA GLY A 157 15.60 -12.85 -13.58
C GLY A 157 15.55 -12.09 -12.25
N LEU A 158 16.02 -12.67 -11.14
CA LEU A 158 16.02 -12.01 -9.82
C LEU A 158 17.43 -11.52 -9.46
N GLU A 159 17.65 -10.21 -9.49
CA GLU A 159 18.94 -9.59 -9.15
C GLU A 159 18.93 -9.06 -7.71
N LEU A 160 19.54 -9.79 -6.77
CA LEU A 160 19.57 -9.41 -5.35
C LEU A 160 20.18 -8.01 -5.12
N SER A 161 21.23 -7.65 -5.86
CA SER A 161 21.86 -6.31 -5.77
C SER A 161 20.89 -5.18 -6.13
N ARG A 162 19.95 -5.42 -7.05
CA ARG A 162 18.90 -4.46 -7.41
C ARG A 162 17.84 -4.36 -6.34
N LEU A 163 17.41 -5.47 -5.77
CA LEU A 163 16.49 -5.49 -4.63
C LEU A 163 17.06 -4.70 -3.45
N GLU A 164 18.33 -4.95 -3.10
CA GLU A 164 19.03 -4.20 -2.07
C GLU A 164 19.17 -2.71 -2.40
N SER A 165 19.50 -2.36 -3.65
CA SER A 165 19.58 -0.97 -4.09
C SER A 165 18.23 -0.26 -3.96
N ALA A 166 17.14 -0.91 -4.37
CA ALA A 166 15.78 -0.37 -4.24
C ALA A 166 15.41 -0.17 -2.76
N ALA A 167 15.69 -1.16 -1.90
CA ALA A 167 15.44 -1.04 -0.47
C ALA A 167 16.25 0.09 0.20
N ARG A 168 17.51 0.30 -0.23
CA ARG A 168 18.36 1.41 0.24
C ARG A 168 17.91 2.78 -0.26
N SER A 169 17.34 2.84 -1.47
CA SER A 169 16.88 4.10 -2.09
C SER A 169 15.56 4.57 -1.49
N TYR A 170 14.75 3.65 -0.95
CA TYR A 170 13.45 3.93 -0.37
C TYR A 170 13.34 3.41 1.08
N PRO A 171 14.16 3.92 2.02
CA PRO A 171 14.06 3.51 3.42
C PRO A 171 12.76 4.08 4.04
N PRO A 172 12.19 3.38 5.04
CA PRO A 172 11.17 3.99 5.89
C PRO A 172 11.73 5.25 6.56
N VAL A 173 10.93 6.30 6.61
CA VAL A 173 11.30 7.60 7.20
C VAL A 173 11.08 7.60 8.71
N HIS A 174 10.04 6.93 9.19
CA HIS A 174 9.65 6.92 10.59
C HIS A 174 10.15 5.68 11.34
N VAL A 175 10.55 5.91 12.59
CA VAL A 175 10.89 4.86 13.55
C VAL A 175 9.62 4.06 13.87
N ALA A 176 9.75 2.74 13.93
CA ALA A 176 8.64 1.86 14.29
C ALA A 176 8.62 1.61 15.80
N TRP A 177 7.57 2.08 16.47
CA TRP A 177 7.33 1.90 17.91
C TRP A 177 6.99 0.45 18.23
N LYS A 178 7.54 -0.08 19.32
CA LYS A 178 7.33 -1.47 19.74
C LYS A 178 6.28 -1.60 20.82
N ARG A 179 6.21 -0.60 21.68
CA ARG A 179 5.37 -0.61 22.87
C ARG A 179 4.43 0.60 22.88
N PRO A 180 3.25 0.49 23.49
CA PRO A 180 2.33 1.61 23.62
C PRO A 180 2.97 2.87 24.21
N GLU A 181 3.85 2.73 25.20
CA GLU A 181 4.55 3.83 25.87
C GLU A 181 5.62 4.53 25.00
N ASP A 182 6.06 3.88 23.91
CA ASP A 182 6.99 4.49 22.96
C ASP A 182 6.27 5.48 22.01
N VAL A 183 4.93 5.45 21.97
CA VAL A 183 4.13 6.21 21.02
C VAL A 183 3.98 7.66 21.54
N PRO A 184 4.46 8.67 20.80
CA PRO A 184 4.33 10.06 21.22
C PRO A 184 2.86 10.51 21.26
N GLU A 185 2.54 11.34 22.26
CA GLU A 185 1.25 11.99 22.39
C GLU A 185 0.89 12.80 21.14
N GLY A 186 -0.38 12.76 20.74
CA GLY A 186 -0.90 13.51 19.59
C GLY A 186 -0.65 12.87 18.22
N THR A 187 0.03 11.71 18.19
CA THR A 187 0.07 10.86 16.98
C THR A 187 -1.28 10.17 16.75
N SER A 188 -1.50 9.68 15.53
CA SER A 188 -2.72 8.94 15.20
C SER A 188 -2.73 7.55 15.84
N THR A 189 -1.55 6.94 16.03
CA THR A 189 -1.36 5.73 16.83
C THR A 189 -1.69 5.98 18.30
N ASP A 190 -1.27 7.10 18.89
CA ASP A 190 -1.69 7.48 20.24
C ASP A 190 -3.21 7.62 20.32
N ARG A 191 -3.84 8.25 19.33
CA ARG A 191 -5.31 8.33 19.24
C ARG A 191 -5.98 6.96 19.18
N GLN A 192 -5.43 5.99 18.44
CA GLN A 192 -5.95 4.60 18.44
C GLN A 192 -5.91 4.00 19.85
N LEU A 193 -4.79 4.16 20.56
CA LEU A 193 -4.61 3.66 21.92
C LEU A 193 -5.53 4.38 22.93
N ALA A 194 -5.70 5.68 22.79
CA ALA A 194 -6.60 6.48 23.61
C ALA A 194 -8.07 6.06 23.43
N LEU A 195 -8.50 5.78 22.21
CA LEU A 195 -9.84 5.29 21.91
C LEU A 195 -10.10 3.91 22.51
N MET A 196 -9.11 3.01 22.46
CA MET A 196 -9.21 1.71 23.14
C MET A 196 -9.43 1.88 24.65
N ARG A 197 -8.66 2.77 25.30
CA ARG A 197 -8.80 3.08 26.73
C ARG A 197 -10.17 3.73 27.06
N ALA A 198 -10.61 4.67 26.24
CA ALA A 198 -11.90 5.33 26.41
C ALA A 198 -13.06 4.34 26.32
N PHE A 199 -13.01 3.43 25.35
CA PHE A 199 -14.06 2.43 25.16
C PHE A 199 -14.13 1.44 26.33
N VAL A 200 -13.00 0.88 26.77
CA VAL A 200 -13.00 -0.06 27.91
C VAL A 200 -13.42 0.58 29.23
N THR A 201 -13.20 1.88 29.39
CA THR A 201 -13.67 2.64 30.56
C THR A 201 -15.11 3.16 30.42
N GLY A 202 -15.79 2.90 29.30
CA GLY A 202 -17.17 3.33 29.05
C GLY A 202 -17.32 4.82 28.77
N GLN A 203 -16.25 5.50 28.35
CA GLN A 203 -16.26 6.92 27.98
C GLN A 203 -16.77 7.17 26.55
N CYS A 204 -16.86 6.13 25.72
CA CYS A 204 -17.52 6.17 24.41
C CYS A 204 -18.27 4.87 24.12
N THR A 205 -19.19 4.92 23.15
CA THR A 205 -19.95 3.76 22.64
C THR A 205 -19.13 2.90 21.68
N GLY A 206 -19.59 1.69 21.36
CA GLY A 206 -18.93 0.80 20.39
C GLY A 206 -18.87 1.41 18.99
N ALA A 207 -19.95 2.07 18.57
CA ALA A 207 -20.02 2.79 17.31
C ALA A 207 -19.00 3.94 17.23
N GLU A 208 -18.93 4.79 18.26
CA GLU A 208 -17.95 5.90 18.32
C GLU A 208 -16.51 5.39 18.33
N PHE A 209 -16.26 4.30 19.07
CA PHE A 209 -14.97 3.62 19.08
C PHE A 209 -14.60 3.10 17.69
N ALA A 210 -15.45 2.29 17.06
CA ALA A 210 -15.18 1.67 15.76
C ALA A 210 -14.88 2.71 14.67
N ILE A 211 -15.74 3.72 14.52
CA ILE A 211 -15.57 4.79 13.53
C ILE A 211 -14.28 5.57 13.83
N GLY A 212 -14.12 6.04 15.07
CA GLY A 212 -12.97 6.86 15.46
C GLY A 212 -11.65 6.11 15.32
N TRP A 213 -11.64 4.80 15.61
CA TRP A 213 -10.44 3.98 15.56
C TRP A 213 -10.01 3.70 14.12
N LEU A 214 -10.95 3.38 13.22
CA LEU A 214 -10.67 3.26 11.78
C LEU A 214 -10.17 4.58 11.17
N ASP A 215 -10.75 5.71 11.57
CA ASP A 215 -10.27 7.04 11.17
C ASP A 215 -8.84 7.32 11.64
N ALA A 216 -8.53 6.97 12.88
CA ALA A 216 -7.20 7.12 13.45
C ALA A 216 -6.19 6.18 12.76
N ARG A 217 -6.56 4.93 12.45
CA ARG A 217 -5.74 3.99 11.68
C ARG A 217 -5.42 4.51 10.28
N ARG A 218 -6.44 4.99 9.54
CA ARG A 218 -6.24 5.62 8.22
C ARG A 218 -5.33 6.84 8.30
N SER A 219 -5.46 7.65 9.35
CA SER A 219 -4.61 8.83 9.57
C SER A 219 -3.17 8.44 9.88
N SER A 220 -2.96 7.41 10.70
CA SER A 220 -1.66 6.84 11.03
C SER A 220 -0.93 6.39 9.76
N GLN A 221 -1.61 5.63 8.89
CA GLN A 221 -1.08 5.18 7.60
C GLN A 221 -0.74 6.34 6.66
N ARG A 222 -1.61 7.37 6.57
CA ARG A 222 -1.35 8.57 5.75
C ARG A 222 -0.15 9.37 6.24
N ARG A 223 0.04 9.47 7.56
CA ARG A 223 1.18 10.15 8.18
C ARG A 223 2.47 9.30 8.15
N GLY A 224 2.37 8.04 7.75
CA GLY A 224 3.51 7.12 7.73
C GLY A 224 3.98 6.73 9.13
N GLU A 225 3.11 6.84 10.14
CA GLU A 225 3.40 6.36 11.49
C GLU A 225 3.58 4.84 11.46
N ARG A 226 4.53 4.32 12.24
CA ARG A 226 4.89 2.90 12.18
C ARG A 226 4.89 2.26 13.56
N VAL A 227 4.34 1.06 13.60
CA VAL A 227 4.38 0.16 14.75
C VAL A 227 5.02 -1.16 14.33
N ARG A 228 5.55 -1.93 15.29
CA ARG A 228 6.12 -3.26 15.05
C ARG A 228 6.01 -4.15 16.27
N GLY A 229 6.08 -5.46 16.06
CA GLY A 229 6.17 -6.42 17.16
C GLY A 229 4.85 -6.48 17.96
N PRO A 230 4.89 -6.52 19.30
CA PRO A 230 3.67 -6.66 20.11
C PRO A 230 2.62 -5.58 19.85
N LEU A 231 3.02 -4.32 19.69
CA LEU A 231 2.09 -3.24 19.37
C LEU A 231 1.42 -3.39 18.00
N GLU A 232 2.15 -3.87 16.98
CA GLU A 232 1.57 -4.16 15.66
C GLU A 232 0.55 -5.29 15.75
N ALA A 233 0.90 -6.39 16.44
CA ALA A 233 0.00 -7.52 16.65
C ALA A 233 -1.26 -7.13 17.43
N LEU A 234 -1.14 -6.27 18.44
CA LEU A 234 -2.26 -5.73 19.19
C LEU A 234 -3.20 -4.93 18.27
N LEU A 235 -2.68 -3.95 17.54
CA LEU A 235 -3.50 -3.09 16.68
C LEU A 235 -4.11 -3.85 15.50
N ASP A 236 -3.42 -4.85 14.94
CA ASP A 236 -4.00 -5.68 13.88
C ASP A 236 -5.13 -6.57 14.41
N ARG A 237 -5.02 -7.07 15.64
CA ARG A 237 -6.12 -7.82 16.27
C ARG A 237 -7.33 -6.95 16.55
N VAL A 238 -7.12 -5.70 16.99
CA VAL A 238 -8.20 -4.72 17.15
C VAL A 238 -8.86 -4.41 15.81
N PHE A 239 -8.06 -4.24 14.75
CA PHE A 239 -8.60 -4.02 13.41
C PHE A 239 -9.55 -5.16 12.98
N SER A 240 -9.14 -6.42 13.15
CA SER A 240 -10.01 -7.56 12.84
C SER A 240 -11.30 -7.58 13.66
N LEU A 241 -11.26 -7.16 14.94
CA LEU A 241 -12.46 -7.08 15.77
C LEU A 241 -13.41 -5.99 15.28
N VAL A 242 -12.86 -4.82 14.91
CA VAL A 242 -13.66 -3.71 14.39
C VAL A 242 -14.23 -4.03 13.01
N GLU A 243 -13.53 -4.82 12.18
CA GLU A 243 -14.09 -5.33 10.91
C GLU A 243 -15.25 -6.30 11.11
N GLY A 244 -15.26 -7.07 12.21
CA GLY A 244 -16.36 -7.97 12.60
C GLY A 244 -17.42 -7.33 13.51
N TYR A 245 -17.42 -6.00 13.63
CA TYR A 245 -18.38 -5.26 14.46
C TYR A 245 -19.36 -4.47 13.58
N SER A 246 -20.64 -4.71 13.77
CA SER A 246 -21.71 -3.96 13.09
C SER A 246 -22.08 -2.69 13.84
N VAL A 247 -21.63 -1.55 13.31
CA VAL A 247 -21.92 -0.20 13.84
C VAL A 247 -23.41 0.12 13.87
N ASP A 248 -24.18 -0.41 12.91
CA ASP A 248 -25.63 -0.26 12.86
C ASP A 248 -26.29 -1.57 13.29
N PRO A 249 -26.98 -1.60 14.45
CA PRO A 249 -27.60 -2.80 14.98
C PRO A 249 -28.59 -3.49 14.02
N ARG A 250 -29.15 -2.75 13.05
CA ARG A 250 -30.09 -3.29 12.06
C ARG A 250 -29.43 -4.19 11.02
N PHE A 251 -28.13 -4.05 10.83
CA PHE A 251 -27.33 -4.88 9.93
C PHE A 251 -26.48 -5.91 10.68
N LYS A 252 -26.68 -6.02 12.00
CA LYS A 252 -25.95 -6.98 12.83
C LYS A 252 -26.30 -8.42 12.42
N GLU A 253 -25.30 -9.18 12.00
CA GLU A 253 -25.40 -10.62 11.77
C GLU A 253 -25.25 -11.40 13.08
N ALA A 254 -25.65 -12.69 13.07
CA ALA A 254 -25.62 -13.52 14.29
C ALA A 254 -24.20 -13.71 14.86
N ASP A 255 -23.18 -13.64 14.00
CA ASP A 255 -21.77 -13.81 14.36
C ASP A 255 -21.05 -12.49 14.68
N ASP A 256 -21.73 -11.34 14.53
CA ASP A 256 -21.14 -10.02 14.80
C ASP A 256 -21.05 -9.75 16.29
N LEU A 257 -19.96 -9.08 16.69
CA LEU A 257 -19.75 -8.68 18.09
C LEU A 257 -20.78 -7.63 18.54
N SER A 258 -21.30 -7.77 19.76
CA SER A 258 -21.95 -6.68 20.50
C SER A 258 -20.91 -5.69 21.07
N ASP A 259 -21.38 -4.53 21.54
CA ASP A 259 -20.56 -3.56 22.27
C ASP A 259 -19.91 -4.20 23.50
N GLU A 260 -20.68 -4.98 24.27
CA GLU A 260 -20.20 -5.69 25.45
C GLU A 260 -19.14 -6.75 25.10
N GLU A 261 -19.37 -7.58 24.07
CA GLU A 261 -18.40 -8.59 23.64
C GLU A 261 -17.12 -7.95 23.09
N LEU A 262 -17.24 -6.88 22.29
CA LEU A 262 -16.10 -6.12 21.79
C LEU A 262 -15.30 -5.53 22.96
N LYS A 263 -15.98 -5.02 23.98
CA LYS A 263 -15.36 -4.43 25.17
C LYS A 263 -14.62 -5.48 25.99
N ASP A 264 -15.22 -6.63 26.25
CA ASP A 264 -14.61 -7.72 27.02
C ASP A 264 -13.35 -8.25 26.32
N VAL A 265 -13.39 -8.43 25.00
CA VAL A 265 -12.21 -8.84 24.23
C VAL A 265 -11.11 -7.76 24.30
N LEU A 266 -11.47 -6.48 24.19
CA LEU A 266 -10.51 -5.37 24.27
C LEU A 266 -9.86 -5.24 25.65
N VAL A 267 -10.60 -5.46 26.74
CA VAL A 267 -10.04 -5.54 28.10
C VAL A 267 -8.98 -6.62 28.16
N GLY A 268 -9.30 -7.85 27.72
CA GLY A 268 -8.35 -8.95 27.71
C GLY A 268 -7.10 -8.68 26.86
N LEU A 269 -7.25 -7.99 25.72
CA LEU A 269 -6.13 -7.60 24.86
C LEU A 269 -5.22 -6.54 25.50
N LEU A 270 -5.78 -5.57 26.22
CA LEU A 270 -5.00 -4.54 26.90
C LEU A 270 -4.24 -5.12 28.11
N GLU A 271 -4.82 -6.09 28.81
CA GLU A 271 -4.18 -6.76 29.95
C GLU A 271 -3.04 -7.70 29.53
N THR A 272 -3.19 -8.38 28.39
CA THR A 272 -2.18 -9.32 27.85
C THR A 272 -1.13 -8.61 27.01
N GLY A 273 -1.51 -7.59 26.23
CA GLY A 273 -0.60 -6.81 25.38
C GLY A 273 0.35 -5.87 26.15
N GLY A 274 0.12 -5.67 27.45
CA GLY A 274 1.02 -4.89 28.33
C GLY A 274 2.09 -5.73 29.05
N ARG A 275 2.18 -7.05 28.82
CA ARG A 275 3.03 -7.98 29.58
C ARG A 275 4.12 -8.71 28.77
N GLU A 276 4.36 -8.36 27.50
CA GLU A 276 5.43 -8.93 26.65
C GLU A 276 6.44 -7.86 26.17
#